data_AF-A0A956ZCM1-F1
#
_entry.id   AF-A0A956ZCM1-F1
#
_cell.length_a   1.000
_cell.length_b   1.000
_cell.length_c   1.000
_cell.angle_alpha   90.00
_cell.angle_beta   90.00
_cell.angle_gamma   90.00
#
_symmetry.space_group_name_H-M   'P 1'
#
loop_
_entity.id
_entity.type
_entity.pdbx_description
1 polymer ?
#
loop_
_entity_poly.entity_id
_entity_poly.type
_entity_poly.pdbx_seq_one_letter_code
_entity_poly.pdbx_strand_id
1 'polypeptide(L)'
;MINKNIAVLAPLLILQFLPCPGFAEDEDQVQLKPLKKVVAVKSEPVEPSFLSWKVDTLGRVRSDGRLAKRLANYHWLDKMVAANPEISEAICNHRRAAMIIAKHPRITEIAEADPYLCRRITKWKGAARRLAANPNALYVVSRDPEGIYRAIRRDKKISEILSKNPVFNQMIVDNPELGRVISHYM
;
A
#
# COMPACT_ATOMS: atom_id res chain seq x y z
N MET A 1 37.58 -60.60 37.76
CA MET A 1 36.88 -59.70 36.81
C MET A 1 37.81 -58.52 36.51
N ILE A 2 38.31 -58.45 35.27
CA ILE A 2 38.76 -57.27 34.45
C ILE A 2 39.35 -56.08 35.26
N ASN A 3 40.65 -55.74 35.33
CA ASN A 3 41.80 -55.63 34.41
C ASN A 3 41.85 -54.36 33.51
N LYS A 4 42.97 -53.60 33.64
CA LYS A 4 43.60 -52.59 32.74
C LYS A 4 43.17 -51.11 32.89
N ASN A 5 44.04 -50.24 33.44
CA ASN A 5 45.09 -49.41 32.75
C ASN A 5 44.50 -48.10 32.17
N ILE A 6 45.13 -46.92 32.08
CA ILE A 6 46.44 -46.31 32.34
C ILE A 6 46.28 -44.80 31.97
N ALA A 7 47.10 -43.91 32.56
CA ALA A 7 47.54 -42.57 32.09
C ALA A 7 46.49 -41.45 31.89
N VAL A 8 46.59 -40.29 32.56
CA VAL A 8 47.62 -39.21 32.45
C VAL A 8 47.84 -38.76 31.00
N LEU A 9 47.29 -37.59 30.62
CA LEU A 9 47.98 -36.57 29.82
C LEU A 9 47.03 -35.36 29.62
N ALA A 10 47.49 -34.19 30.03
CA ALA A 10 47.01 -32.88 29.57
C ALA A 10 47.54 -32.62 28.12
N PRO A 11 47.52 -31.41 27.52
CA PRO A 11 46.71 -30.19 27.72
C PRO A 11 46.29 -29.57 26.34
N LEU A 12 45.92 -28.27 26.34
CA LEU A 12 46.03 -27.28 25.25
C LEU A 12 44.93 -27.28 24.17
N LEU A 13 44.20 -26.19 23.90
CA LEU A 13 44.51 -24.77 23.56
C LEU A 13 44.17 -24.57 22.08
N ILE A 14 43.48 -23.45 21.81
CA ILE A 14 43.20 -22.73 20.54
C ILE A 14 41.72 -22.30 20.64
N LEU A 15 41.32 -21.03 20.74
CA LEU A 15 42.02 -19.78 20.61
C LEU A 15 41.12 -18.63 21.18
N GLN A 16 41.71 -17.80 22.03
CA GLN A 16 41.51 -16.35 22.19
C GLN A 16 40.08 -15.76 22.34
N PHE A 17 39.76 -15.36 23.57
CA PHE A 17 39.07 -14.08 23.83
C PHE A 17 39.94 -13.27 24.79
N LEU A 18 40.53 -12.20 24.27
CA LEU A 18 41.28 -11.16 24.96
C LEU A 18 40.89 -9.80 24.29
N PRO A 19 41.13 -8.63 24.94
CA PRO A 19 40.05 -7.76 25.40
C PRO A 19 40.20 -6.26 25.01
N CYS A 20 39.13 -5.48 25.27
CA CYS A 20 39.08 -4.01 25.48
C CYS A 20 39.54 -3.09 24.30
N PRO A 21 39.39 -1.74 24.35
CA PRO A 21 38.62 -0.83 25.20
C PRO A 21 37.83 0.25 24.40
N GLY A 22 37.08 1.10 25.11
CA GLY A 22 36.97 2.51 24.75
C GLY A 22 35.61 3.00 24.28
N PHE A 23 34.91 3.74 25.13
CA PHE A 23 34.46 5.06 24.73
C PHE A 23 34.44 5.95 25.97
N ALA A 24 35.30 6.95 25.93
CA ALA A 24 35.54 7.92 26.99
C ALA A 24 34.29 8.76 27.24
N GLU A 25 34.03 9.00 28.51
CA GLU A 25 33.20 10.11 28.98
C GLU A 25 34.04 11.38 28.87
N ASP A 26 33.74 12.21 27.88
CA ASP A 26 34.16 13.61 27.86
C ASP A 26 32.94 14.47 28.13
N GLU A 27 32.92 15.03 29.34
CA GLU A 27 32.05 16.13 29.72
C GLU A 27 32.44 17.37 28.91
N ASP A 28 31.55 17.78 28.00
CA ASP A 28 31.54 19.16 27.51
C ASP A 28 30.19 19.81 27.84
N GLN A 29 30.26 20.75 28.77
CA GLN A 29 29.17 21.60 29.22
C GLN A 29 28.64 22.46 28.07
N VAL A 30 27.58 22.01 27.40
CA VAL A 30 26.75 22.88 26.59
C VAL A 30 25.63 23.42 27.46
N GLN A 31 25.77 24.69 27.86
CA GLN A 31 24.75 25.44 28.59
C GLN A 31 23.41 25.40 27.83
N LEU A 32 22.49 24.58 28.31
CA LEU A 32 21.10 24.61 27.91
C LEU A 32 20.45 25.86 28.51
N LYS A 33 20.19 26.86 27.65
CA LYS A 33 19.26 27.96 27.96
C LYS A 33 17.94 27.35 28.50
N PRO A 34 17.36 27.88 29.58
CA PRO A 34 16.14 27.31 30.14
C PRO A 34 15.00 27.41 29.12
N LEU A 35 14.53 26.25 28.65
CA LEU A 35 13.34 26.14 27.82
C LEU A 35 12.13 26.59 28.66
N LYS A 36 11.42 27.59 28.14
CA LYS A 36 10.12 28.05 28.65
C LYS A 36 9.23 26.84 28.92
N LYS A 37 8.59 26.83 30.10
CA LYS A 37 7.53 25.91 30.55
C LYS A 37 6.88 25.15 29.40
N VAL A 38 7.15 23.85 29.34
CA VAL A 38 6.36 22.90 28.57
C VAL A 38 4.96 22.91 29.17
N VAL A 39 4.05 23.66 28.54
CA VAL A 39 2.63 23.52 28.78
C VAL A 39 2.30 22.10 28.35
N ALA A 40 1.80 21.29 29.29
CA ALA A 40 1.28 19.96 29.03
C ALA A 40 0.15 20.08 28.01
N VAL A 41 0.48 19.88 26.73
CA VAL A 41 -0.51 19.71 25.68
C VAL A 41 -1.08 18.32 25.91
N LYS A 42 -2.25 18.27 26.55
CA LYS A 42 -3.12 17.10 26.50
C LYS A 42 -3.24 16.73 25.03
N SER A 43 -2.68 15.59 24.64
CA SER A 43 -2.90 15.01 23.33
C SER A 43 -4.33 14.47 23.31
N GLU A 44 -5.28 15.37 23.17
CA GLU A 44 -6.63 15.01 22.75
C GLU A 44 -6.51 14.43 21.33
N PRO A 45 -7.13 13.28 21.04
CA PRO A 45 -7.19 12.78 19.68
C PRO A 45 -7.87 13.87 18.85
N VAL A 46 -7.12 14.47 17.93
CA VAL A 46 -7.68 15.41 16.97
C VAL A 46 -8.58 14.59 16.04
N GLU A 47 -9.82 14.36 16.46
CA GLU A 47 -10.88 13.97 15.54
C GLU A 47 -10.89 15.05 14.46
N PRO A 48 -10.71 14.69 13.18
CA PRO A 48 -10.72 15.69 12.14
C PRO A 48 -12.09 16.35 12.15
N SER A 49 -12.14 17.61 12.56
CA SER A 49 -13.29 18.52 12.48
C SER A 49 -13.63 18.87 11.02
N PHE A 50 -13.50 17.88 10.13
CA PHE A 50 -13.99 17.82 8.75
C PHE A 50 -15.36 17.10 8.69
N LEU A 51 -15.95 16.79 9.86
CA LEU A 51 -17.30 16.27 10.03
C LEU A 51 -18.34 17.38 9.89
N SER A 52 -18.48 17.89 8.67
CA SER A 52 -19.79 18.23 8.13
C SER A 52 -19.83 17.96 6.62
N TRP A 53 -19.41 16.75 6.22
CA TRP A 53 -19.65 16.22 4.88
C TRP A 53 -21.13 15.86 4.64
N LYS A 54 -21.99 16.16 5.61
CA LYS A 54 -23.41 15.80 5.67
C LYS A 54 -24.35 16.62 4.78
N VAL A 55 -23.86 17.61 4.02
CA VAL A 55 -24.70 18.34 3.06
C VAL A 55 -23.97 18.46 1.72
N ASP A 56 -24.31 17.53 0.81
CA ASP A 56 -24.02 17.52 -0.64
C ASP A 56 -22.57 17.47 -1.15
N THR A 57 -21.60 17.03 -0.36
CA THR A 57 -20.25 16.76 -0.92
C THR A 57 -20.29 15.68 -2.01
N LEU A 58 -21.02 14.59 -1.78
CA LEU A 58 -21.22 13.52 -2.77
C LEU A 58 -21.92 13.99 -4.05
N GLY A 59 -23.01 14.75 -3.90
CA GLY A 59 -23.72 15.35 -5.04
C GLY A 59 -22.80 16.25 -5.86
N ARG A 60 -22.01 17.09 -5.18
CA ARG A 60 -21.03 17.96 -5.85
C ARG A 60 -19.91 17.20 -6.54
N VAL A 61 -19.38 16.12 -5.95
CA VAL A 61 -18.35 15.30 -6.61
C VAL A 61 -18.92 14.59 -7.84
N ARG A 62 -20.17 14.11 -7.77
CA ARG A 62 -20.86 13.48 -8.91
C ARG A 62 -21.06 14.48 -10.06
N SER A 63 -21.40 15.73 -9.76
CA SER A 63 -21.60 16.79 -10.77
C SER A 63 -20.29 17.41 -11.28
N ASP A 64 -19.35 17.74 -10.38
CA ASP A 64 -18.14 18.50 -10.69
C ASP A 64 -16.90 17.58 -10.88
N GLY A 65 -16.61 17.23 -12.14
CA GLY A 65 -15.43 16.42 -12.47
C GLY A 65 -14.08 17.08 -12.12
N ARG A 66 -14.03 18.41 -11.99
CA ARG A 66 -12.82 19.14 -11.52
C ARG A 66 -12.59 18.91 -10.03
N LEU A 67 -13.65 18.89 -9.23
CA LEU A 67 -13.57 18.58 -7.81
C LEU A 67 -13.16 17.12 -7.60
N ALA A 68 -13.78 16.20 -8.33
CA ALA A 68 -13.40 14.78 -8.30
C ALA A 68 -11.91 14.58 -8.60
N LYS A 69 -11.37 15.29 -9.61
CA LYS A 69 -9.94 15.25 -9.94
C LYS A 69 -9.06 15.77 -8.79
N ARG A 70 -9.45 16.87 -8.14
CA ARG A 70 -8.70 17.44 -7.02
C ARG A 70 -8.73 16.50 -5.81
N LEU A 71 -9.89 15.93 -5.51
CA LEU A 71 -10.04 14.96 -4.43
C LEU A 71 -9.17 13.72 -4.64
N ALA A 72 -9.16 13.18 -5.86
CA ALA A 72 -8.34 12.03 -6.21
C ALA A 72 -6.82 12.27 -6.03
N ASN A 73 -6.38 13.54 -6.05
CA ASN A 73 -4.97 13.91 -5.90
C ASN A 73 -4.55 14.13 -4.44
N TYR A 74 -5.48 14.17 -3.49
CA TYR A 74 -5.11 14.46 -2.10
C TYR A 74 -4.47 13.25 -1.41
N HIS A 75 -3.48 13.54 -0.57
CA HIS A 75 -2.79 12.53 0.23
C HIS A 75 -3.71 11.82 1.24
N TRP A 76 -4.84 12.41 1.63
CA TRP A 76 -5.75 11.87 2.65
C TRP A 76 -6.97 11.15 2.05
N LEU A 77 -6.95 10.89 0.74
CA LEU A 77 -8.03 10.21 0.02
C LEU A 77 -8.32 8.81 0.57
N ASP A 78 -7.27 8.07 0.93
CA ASP A 78 -7.34 6.78 1.61
C ASP A 78 -8.18 6.84 2.88
N LYS A 79 -7.91 7.81 3.77
CA LYS A 79 -8.67 8.00 5.01
C LYS A 79 -10.12 8.40 4.73
N MET A 80 -10.33 9.22 3.70
CA MET A 80 -11.67 9.66 3.28
C MET A 80 -12.51 8.49 2.77
N VAL A 81 -11.93 7.63 1.92
CA VAL A 81 -12.62 6.45 1.38
C VAL A 81 -12.83 5.40 2.47
N ALA A 82 -11.87 5.22 3.38
CA ALA A 82 -12.03 4.35 4.55
C ALA A 82 -13.20 4.78 5.45
N ALA A 83 -13.38 6.10 5.63
CA ALA A 83 -14.52 6.62 6.37
C ALA A 83 -15.85 6.47 5.60
N ASN A 84 -15.84 6.65 4.28
CA ASN A 84 -17.03 6.60 3.43
C ASN A 84 -16.72 6.03 2.03
N PRO A 85 -17.11 4.77 1.75
CA PRO A 85 -16.81 4.13 0.48
C PRO A 85 -17.56 4.75 -0.71
N GLU A 86 -18.70 5.42 -0.51
CA GLU A 86 -19.43 6.06 -1.61
C GLU A 86 -18.64 7.18 -2.31
N ILE A 87 -17.62 7.72 -1.65
CA ILE A 87 -16.74 8.75 -2.20
C ILE A 87 -15.89 8.19 -3.33
N SER A 88 -15.38 6.96 -3.21
CA SER A 88 -14.64 6.31 -4.30
C SER A 88 -15.52 6.18 -5.55
N GLU A 89 -16.79 5.83 -5.35
CA GLU A 89 -17.77 5.74 -6.42
C GLU A 89 -18.00 7.08 -7.11
N ALA A 90 -18.27 8.13 -6.34
CA ALA A 90 -18.48 9.47 -6.87
C ALA A 90 -17.26 9.97 -7.67
N ILE A 91 -16.05 9.66 -7.22
CA ILE A 91 -14.82 10.02 -7.91
C ILE A 91 -14.63 9.19 -9.19
N CYS A 92 -14.85 7.87 -9.13
CA CYS A 92 -14.69 6.96 -10.26
C CYS A 92 -15.70 7.18 -11.40
N ASN A 93 -16.81 7.88 -11.13
CA ASN A 93 -17.74 8.34 -12.17
C ASN A 93 -17.06 9.23 -13.22
N HIS A 94 -15.97 9.91 -12.85
CA HIS A 94 -15.21 10.78 -13.75
C HIS A 94 -13.96 10.09 -14.30
N ARG A 95 -13.85 10.01 -15.63
CA ARG A 95 -12.72 9.34 -16.31
C ARG A 95 -11.35 9.83 -15.83
N ARG A 96 -11.15 11.15 -15.70
CA ARG A 96 -9.85 11.73 -15.30
C ARG A 96 -9.49 11.40 -13.85
N ALA A 97 -10.47 11.35 -12.97
CA ALA A 97 -10.25 11.05 -11.56
C ALA A 97 -10.00 9.55 -11.35
N ALA A 98 -10.73 8.68 -12.06
CA ALA A 98 -10.45 7.24 -12.09
C ALA A 98 -9.01 6.92 -12.55
N MET A 99 -8.49 7.65 -13.54
CA MET A 99 -7.10 7.51 -13.98
C MET A 99 -6.07 7.93 -12.92
N ILE A 100 -6.42 8.86 -12.02
CA ILE A 100 -5.57 9.28 -10.91
C ILE A 100 -5.58 8.20 -9.83
N ILE A 101 -6.76 7.72 -9.43
CA ILE A 101 -6.89 6.63 -8.45
C ILE A 101 -6.11 5.40 -8.91
N ALA A 102 -6.22 5.01 -10.19
CA ALA A 102 -5.50 3.87 -10.73
C ALA A 102 -3.96 3.96 -10.59
N LYS A 103 -3.42 5.18 -10.47
CA LYS A 103 -1.99 5.46 -10.27
C LYS A 103 -1.64 5.73 -8.80
N HIS A 104 -2.62 5.77 -7.91
CA HIS A 104 -2.39 6.16 -6.53
C HIS A 104 -1.40 5.19 -5.88
N PRO A 105 -0.38 5.68 -5.14
CA PRO A 105 0.62 4.80 -4.54
C PRO A 105 -0.01 3.84 -3.52
N ARG A 106 -0.98 4.35 -2.75
CA ARG A 106 -1.76 3.61 -1.75
C ARG A 106 -3.12 3.15 -2.30
N ILE A 107 -3.12 2.54 -3.49
CA ILE A 107 -4.36 2.02 -4.09
C ILE A 107 -4.91 0.80 -3.34
N THR A 108 -4.03 0.08 -2.65
CA THR A 108 -4.35 -1.09 -1.82
C THR A 108 -5.29 -0.73 -0.68
N GLU A 109 -4.98 0.35 0.05
CA GLU A 109 -5.81 0.86 1.15
C GLU A 109 -7.20 1.31 0.66
N ILE A 110 -7.26 1.93 -0.52
CA ILE A 110 -8.54 2.35 -1.13
C ILE A 110 -9.36 1.12 -1.52
N ALA A 111 -8.72 0.06 -2.06
CA ALA A 111 -9.40 -1.19 -2.41
C ALA A 111 -9.79 -2.04 -1.19
N GLU A 112 -9.11 -1.86 -0.06
CA GLU A 112 -9.52 -2.45 1.21
C GLU A 112 -10.83 -1.84 1.71
N ALA A 113 -10.99 -0.53 1.55
CA ALA A 113 -12.22 0.18 1.89
C ALA A 113 -13.36 -0.01 0.87
N ASP A 114 -13.07 -0.08 -0.43
CA ASP A 114 -14.07 -0.30 -1.50
C ASP A 114 -13.75 -1.57 -2.32
N PRO A 115 -14.42 -2.71 -2.03
CA PRO A 115 -14.21 -3.96 -2.76
C PRO A 115 -14.53 -3.86 -4.25
N TYR A 116 -15.44 -2.97 -4.67
CA TYR A 116 -15.87 -2.83 -6.06
C TYR A 116 -15.03 -1.82 -6.85
N LEU A 117 -13.96 -1.28 -6.26
CA LEU A 117 -13.11 -0.27 -6.86
C LEU A 117 -12.58 -0.70 -8.23
N CYS A 118 -12.17 -1.97 -8.37
CA CYS A 118 -11.64 -2.52 -9.62
C CYS A 118 -12.63 -2.32 -10.78
N ARG A 119 -13.86 -2.82 -10.64
CA ARG A 119 -14.93 -2.69 -11.66
C ARG A 119 -15.30 -1.25 -11.97
N ARG A 120 -15.23 -0.33 -11.00
CA ARG A 120 -15.48 1.10 -11.24
C ARG A 120 -14.36 1.72 -12.08
N ILE A 121 -13.10 1.45 -11.73
CA ILE A 121 -11.92 1.95 -12.47
C ILE A 121 -11.90 1.39 -13.90
N THR A 122 -12.15 0.08 -14.05
CA THR A 122 -12.05 -0.60 -15.34
C THR A 122 -13.19 -0.30 -16.32
N LYS A 123 -14.21 0.47 -15.89
CA LYS A 123 -15.18 1.11 -16.79
C LYS A 123 -14.48 1.94 -17.87
N TRP A 124 -13.37 2.58 -17.52
CA TRP A 124 -12.60 3.42 -18.44
C TRP A 124 -11.35 2.71 -18.93
N LYS A 125 -11.23 2.46 -20.26
CA LYS A 125 -10.06 1.77 -20.85
C LYS A 125 -8.72 2.39 -20.43
N GLY A 126 -8.64 3.72 -20.43
CA GLY A 126 -7.42 4.43 -20.03
C GLY A 126 -7.05 4.25 -18.56
N ALA A 127 -8.03 4.13 -17.66
CA ALA A 127 -7.79 3.88 -16.25
C ALA A 127 -7.44 2.42 -16.01
N ALA A 128 -8.09 1.48 -16.71
CA ALA A 128 -7.77 0.06 -16.67
C ALA A 128 -6.32 -0.23 -17.06
N ARG A 129 -5.80 0.41 -18.13
CA ARG A 129 -4.38 0.28 -18.52
C ARG A 129 -3.43 0.81 -17.46
N ARG A 130 -3.81 1.89 -16.76
CA ARG A 130 -2.99 2.44 -15.66
C ARG A 130 -3.02 1.54 -14.43
N LEU A 131 -4.17 0.93 -14.14
CA LEU A 131 -4.32 -0.05 -13.08
C LEU A 131 -3.45 -1.29 -13.37
N ALA A 132 -3.54 -1.85 -14.58
CA ALA A 132 -2.74 -3.01 -14.99
C ALA A 132 -1.21 -2.75 -14.94
N ALA A 133 -0.78 -1.51 -15.22
CA ALA A 133 0.61 -1.11 -15.15
C ALA A 133 1.11 -0.84 -13.72
N ASN A 134 0.22 -0.77 -12.73
CA ASN A 134 0.60 -0.49 -11.34
C ASN A 134 1.03 -1.80 -10.66
N PRO A 135 2.22 -1.87 -10.04
CA PRO A 135 2.67 -3.08 -9.34
C PRO A 135 1.73 -3.45 -8.17
N ASN A 136 1.17 -2.45 -7.50
CA ASN A 136 0.31 -2.65 -6.32
C ASN A 136 -1.13 -3.01 -6.69
N ALA A 137 -1.44 -3.23 -7.98
CA ALA A 137 -2.78 -3.57 -8.44
C ALA A 137 -3.23 -4.99 -8.07
N LEU A 138 -2.31 -5.85 -7.60
CA LEU A 138 -2.61 -7.21 -7.15
C LEU A 138 -3.82 -7.25 -6.21
N TYR A 139 -3.78 -6.45 -5.15
CA TYR A 139 -4.84 -6.40 -4.14
C TYR A 139 -6.18 -5.90 -4.71
N VAL A 140 -6.13 -4.98 -5.68
CA VAL A 140 -7.35 -4.46 -6.33
C VAL A 140 -7.99 -5.56 -7.19
N VAL A 141 -7.15 -6.34 -7.88
CA VAL A 141 -7.58 -7.45 -8.74
C VAL A 141 -8.08 -8.62 -7.90
N SER A 142 -7.41 -8.97 -6.81
CA SER A 142 -7.80 -10.10 -5.95
C SER A 142 -9.14 -9.85 -5.24
N ARG A 143 -9.48 -8.59 -4.94
CA ARG A 143 -10.77 -8.23 -4.36
C ARG A 143 -11.94 -8.33 -5.33
N ASP A 144 -11.78 -7.85 -6.58
CA ASP A 144 -12.81 -7.92 -7.62
C ASP A 144 -12.20 -8.26 -8.98
N PRO A 145 -11.96 -9.55 -9.23
CA PRO A 145 -11.31 -10.01 -10.46
C PRO A 145 -12.22 -9.86 -11.69
N GLU A 146 -13.54 -9.87 -11.48
CA GLU A 146 -14.52 -9.65 -12.55
C GLU A 146 -14.35 -8.25 -13.20
N GLY A 147 -13.95 -7.25 -12.42
CA GLY A 147 -13.60 -5.93 -12.92
C GLY A 147 -12.48 -5.97 -13.96
N ILE A 148 -11.42 -6.74 -13.70
CA ILE A 148 -10.28 -6.85 -14.62
C ILE A 148 -10.61 -7.74 -15.83
N TYR A 149 -11.36 -8.81 -15.65
CA TYR A 149 -11.78 -9.70 -16.76
C TYR A 149 -12.57 -8.93 -17.81
N ARG A 150 -13.53 -8.10 -17.38
CA ARG A 150 -14.29 -7.20 -18.27
C ARG A 150 -13.38 -6.22 -19.00
N ALA A 151 -12.33 -5.73 -18.34
CA ALA A 151 -11.37 -4.82 -18.94
C ALA A 151 -10.61 -5.50 -20.07
N ILE A 152 -10.07 -6.71 -19.81
CA ILE A 152 -9.31 -7.52 -20.77
C ILE A 152 -10.18 -7.84 -21.99
N ARG A 153 -11.43 -8.28 -21.79
CA ARG A 153 -12.37 -8.56 -22.89
C ARG A 153 -12.62 -7.34 -23.79
N ARG A 154 -12.53 -6.12 -23.26
CA ARG A 154 -12.73 -4.86 -24.01
C ARG A 154 -11.46 -4.33 -24.67
N ASP A 155 -10.28 -4.73 -24.20
CA ASP A 155 -8.99 -4.23 -24.67
C ASP A 155 -7.88 -5.25 -24.41
N LYS A 156 -7.47 -5.95 -25.48
CA LYS A 156 -6.40 -6.95 -25.43
C LYS A 156 -5.06 -6.37 -24.97
N LYS A 157 -4.80 -5.08 -25.16
CA LYS A 157 -3.53 -4.46 -24.69
C LYS A 157 -3.37 -4.54 -23.16
N ILE A 158 -4.45 -4.77 -22.42
CA ILE A 158 -4.40 -4.94 -20.96
C ILE A 158 -3.74 -6.27 -20.60
N SER A 159 -3.97 -7.36 -21.35
CA SER A 159 -3.30 -8.64 -21.09
C SER A 159 -1.79 -8.53 -21.32
N GLU A 160 -1.37 -7.83 -22.37
CA GLU A 160 0.05 -7.54 -22.65
C GLU A 160 0.73 -6.70 -21.56
N ILE A 161 -0.01 -5.76 -20.94
CA ILE A 161 0.52 -4.94 -19.84
C ILE A 161 0.62 -5.78 -18.57
N LEU A 162 -0.40 -6.57 -18.27
CA LEU A 162 -0.43 -7.44 -17.09
C LEU A 162 0.68 -8.48 -17.14
N SER A 163 0.91 -9.12 -18.29
CA SER A 163 1.98 -10.13 -18.42
C SER A 163 3.39 -9.57 -18.22
N LYS A 164 3.58 -8.26 -18.40
CA LYS A 164 4.84 -7.56 -18.13
C LYS A 164 4.97 -7.03 -16.71
N ASN A 165 3.93 -7.11 -15.88
CA ASN A 165 3.94 -6.57 -14.53
C ASN A 165 4.78 -7.49 -13.60
N PRO A 166 5.70 -6.95 -12.78
CA PRO A 166 6.53 -7.77 -11.89
C PRO A 166 5.71 -8.61 -10.89
N VAL A 167 4.52 -8.13 -10.51
CA VAL A 167 3.64 -8.79 -9.52
C VAL A 167 2.67 -9.77 -10.20
N PHE A 168 2.77 -9.95 -11.52
CA PHE A 168 1.82 -10.74 -12.30
C PHE A 168 1.71 -12.21 -11.87
N ASN A 169 2.84 -12.84 -11.57
CA ASN A 169 2.86 -14.23 -11.13
C ASN A 169 2.05 -14.41 -9.83
N GLN A 170 2.15 -13.44 -8.91
CA GLN A 170 1.36 -13.44 -7.69
C GLN A 170 -0.13 -13.24 -7.98
N MET A 171 -0.49 -12.40 -8.96
CA MET A 171 -1.89 -12.22 -9.37
C MET A 171 -2.51 -13.52 -9.89
N ILE A 172 -1.75 -14.34 -10.61
CA ILE A 172 -2.21 -15.65 -11.09
C ILE A 172 -2.32 -16.65 -9.93
N VAL A 173 -1.38 -16.65 -9.00
CA VAL A 173 -1.43 -17.54 -7.81
C VAL A 173 -2.70 -17.24 -7.00
N ASP A 174 -2.99 -15.95 -6.77
CA ASP A 174 -4.20 -15.54 -6.05
C ASP A 174 -5.48 -15.78 -6.87
N ASN A 175 -5.39 -15.69 -8.21
CA ASN A 175 -6.53 -15.80 -9.12
C ASN A 175 -6.17 -16.65 -10.36
N PRO A 176 -6.30 -17.99 -10.30
CA PRO A 176 -5.89 -18.85 -11.40
C PRO A 176 -6.70 -18.61 -12.69
N GLU A 177 -7.96 -18.19 -12.56
CA GLU A 177 -8.81 -17.82 -13.70
C GLU A 177 -8.27 -16.62 -14.48
N LEU A 178 -7.55 -15.69 -13.83
CA LEU A 178 -6.91 -14.57 -14.50
C LEU A 178 -5.87 -15.06 -15.51
N GLY A 179 -5.10 -16.08 -15.14
CA GLY A 179 -4.16 -16.74 -16.03
C GLY A 179 -4.84 -17.32 -17.27
N ARG A 180 -5.97 -18.04 -17.08
CA ARG A 180 -6.75 -18.62 -18.18
C ARG A 180 -7.34 -17.57 -19.13
N VAL A 181 -7.86 -16.48 -18.56
CA VAL A 181 -8.39 -15.36 -19.35
C VAL A 181 -7.25 -14.73 -20.17
N ILE A 182 -6.11 -14.47 -19.56
CA ILE A 182 -4.98 -13.83 -20.25
C ILE A 182 -4.40 -14.74 -21.33
N SER A 183 -4.23 -16.04 -21.07
CA SER A 183 -3.74 -16.99 -22.06
C SER A 183 -4.65 -17.10 -23.30
N HIS A 184 -5.95 -16.79 -23.15
CA HIS A 184 -6.87 -16.77 -24.28
C HIS A 184 -6.72 -15.51 -25.16
N TYR A 185 -6.18 -14.41 -24.61
CA TYR A 185 -6.08 -13.11 -25.28
C TYR A 185 -4.65 -12.68 -25.64
N MET A 186 -3.64 -13.49 -25.32
CA MET A 186 -2.26 -13.35 -25.77
C MET A 186 -2.03 -14.19 -27.03
#